data_AF-A0A9E5TPF8-F1
#
_entry.id   AF-A0A9E5TPF8-F1
#
_cell.length_a   1.000
_cell.length_b   1.000
_cell.length_c   1.000
_cell.angle_alpha   90.00
_cell.angle_beta   90.00
_cell.angle_gamma   90.00
#
_symmetry.space_group_name_H-M   'P 1'
#
loop_
_entity.id
_entity.type
_entity.pdbx_description
1 polymer ?
#
loop_
_entity_poly.entity_id
_entity_poly.type
_entity_poly.pdbx_seq_one_letter_code
_entity_poly.pdbx_strand_id
1 'polypeptide(L)' 'QAEIDAACELIDFWRFNVHFAEEIYAEQPRSAAGTWNRMDHRPLEGFVYAVTPFNFTSIG' A
#
# COMPACT_ATOMS: atom_id res chain seq x y z
N GLN A 1 -11.26 23.10 4.52
CA GLN A 1 -11.52 21.72 5.00
C GLN A 1 -11.53 20.75 3.83
N ALA A 2 -12.41 20.91 2.83
CA ALA A 2 -12.44 20.03 1.65
C ALA A 2 -11.11 19.96 0.86
N GLU A 3 -10.38 21.07 0.73
CA GLU A 3 -9.05 21.08 0.07
C GLU A 3 -8.03 20.20 0.78
N ILE A 4 -8.02 20.20 2.11
CA ILE A 4 -7.08 19.42 2.91
C ILE A 4 -7.42 17.92 2.80
N ASP A 5 -8.71 17.57 2.95
CA ASP A 5 -9.19 16.19 2.87
C ASP A 5 -9.22 15.65 1.42
N ALA A 6 -10.09 16.18 0.56
CA ALA A 6 -10.36 15.61 -0.76
C ALA A 6 -9.23 15.79 -1.78
N ALA A 7 -8.34 16.77 -1.59
CA ALA A 7 -7.20 16.98 -2.47
C ALA A 7 -5.88 16.57 -1.80
N CYS A 8 -5.43 17.26 -0.75
CA CYS A 8 -4.12 17.01 -0.17
C CYS A 8 -3.98 15.59 0.39
N GLU A 9 -4.85 15.18 1.31
CA GLU A 9 -4.78 13.87 1.96
C GLU A 9 -4.97 12.73 0.95
N LEU A 10 -5.90 12.86 0.00
CA LEU A 10 -6.09 11.85 -1.05
C LEU A 10 -4.85 11.72 -1.96
N ILE A 11 -4.26 12.85 -2.38
CA ILE A 11 -3.04 12.86 -3.19
C ILE A 11 -1.88 12.23 -2.41
N ASP A 12 -1.78 12.53 -1.12
CA ASP A 12 -0.74 11.96 -0.26
C ASP A 12 -0.95 10.46 -0.10
N PHE A 13 -2.16 9.96 0.15
CA PHE A 13 -2.43 8.52 0.18
C PHE A 13 -1.95 7.83 -1.11
N TRP A 14 -2.23 8.40 -2.28
CA TRP A 14 -1.81 7.79 -3.55
C TRP A 14 -0.30 7.86 -3.78
N ARG A 15 0.37 8.92 -3.35
CA ARG A 15 1.83 9.04 -3.51
C ARG A 15 2.59 8.18 -2.50
N PHE A 16 2.22 8.26 -1.23
CA PHE A 16 2.93 7.58 -0.16
C PHE A 16 2.64 6.07 -0.14
N ASN A 17 1.43 5.60 -0.43
CA ASN A 17 1.19 4.15 -0.46
C ASN A 17 1.93 3.44 -1.60
N VAL A 18 2.13 4.11 -2.75
CA VAL A 18 2.98 3.57 -3.82
C VAL A 18 4.43 3.47 -3.37
N HIS A 19 4.94 4.51 -2.69
CA HIS A 19 6.28 4.50 -2.12
C HIS A 19 6.46 3.37 -1.08
N PHE A 20 5.51 3.21 -0.16
CA PHE A 20 5.55 2.16 0.85
C PHE A 20 5.45 0.75 0.22
N ALA A 21 4.64 0.59 -0.84
CA ALA A 21 4.58 -0.69 -1.55
C ALA A 21 5.93 -1.06 -2.20
N GLU A 22 6.63 -0.07 -2.78
CA GLU A 22 7.98 -0.26 -3.32
C GLU A 22 8.98 -0.68 -2.23
N GLU A 23 8.97 0.00 -1.08
CA GLU A 23 9.82 -0.35 0.06
C GLU A 23 9.57 -1.80 0.53
N ILE A 24 8.30 -2.19 0.70
CA ILE A 24 7.94 -3.57 1.10
C ILE A 24 8.47 -4.59 0.08
N TYR A 25 8.29 -4.36 -1.23
CA TYR A 25 8.77 -5.31 -2.24
C TYR A 25 10.30 -5.41 -2.30
N ALA A 26 11.01 -4.35 -1.92
CA ALA A 26 12.46 -4.34 -1.85
C ALA A 26 13.02 -5.18 -0.69
N GLU A 27 12.22 -5.46 0.34
CA GLU A 27 12.60 -6.34 1.44
C GLU A 27 12.70 -7.80 0.98
N GLN A 28 13.92 -8.34 0.94
CA GLN A 28 14.19 -9.71 0.49
C GLN A 28 15.04 -10.50 1.50
N PRO A 29 14.83 -11.82 1.62
CA PRO A 29 15.60 -12.65 2.52
C PRO A 29 17.04 -12.82 2.03
N ARG A 30 17.96 -13.04 2.97
CA ARG A 30 19.34 -13.40 2.61
C ARG A 30 19.38 -14.77 1.95
N SER A 31 20.23 -14.89 0.93
CA SER A 31 20.54 -16.16 0.26
C SER A 31 21.91 -16.65 0.74
N ALA A 32 21.98 -17.88 1.24
CA ALA A 32 23.25 -18.53 1.57
C ALA A 32 23.88 -19.11 0.29
N ALA A 33 25.19 -19.41 0.32
CA ALA A 33 25.89 -19.99 -0.82
C ALA A 33 25.18 -21.24 -1.35
N GLY A 34 24.95 -21.30 -2.67
CA GLY A 34 24.25 -22.42 -3.32
C GLY A 34 22.72 -22.38 -3.21
N THR A 35 22.14 -21.36 -2.58
CA THR A 35 20.69 -21.16 -2.47
C THR A 35 20.28 -19.81 -3.04
N TRP A 36 19.04 -19.70 -3.51
CA TRP A 36 18.40 -18.43 -3.85
C TRP A 36 17.04 -18.39 -3.17
N ASN A 37 16.93 -17.57 -2.13
CA ASN A 37 15.68 -17.32 -1.43
C ASN A 37 15.04 -16.04 -1.98
N ARG A 38 13.73 -16.07 -2.24
CA ARG A 38 12.94 -14.90 -2.66
C ARG A 38 11.61 -14.89 -1.92
N MET A 39 11.18 -13.71 -1.49
CA MET A 39 9.85 -13.50 -0.93
C MET A 39 8.93 -12.91 -2.01
N ASP A 40 7.70 -13.44 -2.08
CA ASP A 40 6.64 -12.95 -2.96
C ASP A 40 5.42 -12.55 -2.12
N HIS A 41 5.06 -11.26 -2.15
CA HIS A 41 3.91 -10.73 -1.41
C HIS A 41 2.64 -10.93 -2.23
N ARG A 42 2.05 -12.11 -2.09
CA ARG A 42 0.82 -12.45 -2.80
C ARG A 42 -0.37 -11.61 -2.33
N PRO A 43 -1.28 -11.22 -3.23
CA PRO A 43 -2.55 -10.64 -2.83
C PRO A 43 -3.42 -11.68 -2.10
N LEU A 44 -4.47 -11.20 -1.44
CA LEU A 44 -5.47 -12.06 -0.79
C LEU A 44 -6.24 -12.88 -1.83
N GLU A 45 -6.54 -14.12 -1.50
CA GLU A 45 -7.52 -14.91 -2.26
C GLU A 45 -8.94 -14.41 -1.93
N GLY A 46 -9.77 -14.19 -2.96
CA GLY A 46 -11.12 -13.65 -2.79
C GLY A 46 -11.21 -12.16 -3.12
N PHE A 47 -11.96 -11.39 -2.30
CA PHE A 47 -12.19 -9.97 -2.52
C PHE A 47 -12.12 -9.17 -1.22
N VAL A 48 -11.86 -7.87 -1.35
CA VAL A 48 -11.93 -6.90 -0.26
C VAL A 48 -13.20 -6.07 -0.42
N TYR A 49 -14.03 -6.00 0.63
CA TYR A 49 -15.17 -5.10 0.69
C TYR A 49 -14.84 -3.89 1.56
N ALA A 50 -14.70 -2.72 0.93
CA ALA A 50 -14.45 -1.46 1.61
C ALA A 50 -15.75 -0.68 1.82
N VAL A 51 -15.97 -0.18 3.04
CA VAL A 51 -17.12 0.66 3.42
C VAL A 51 -16.57 1.96 3.99
N THR A 52 -16.82 3.08 3.31
CA THR A 52 -16.22 4.39 3.64
C THR A 52 -17.18 5.24 4.48
N PRO A 53 -16.68 6.00 5.47
CA PRO A 53 -17.50 6.89 6.29
C PRO A 53 -17.81 8.20 5.57
N PHE A 54 -18.80 8.97 6.04
CA PHE A 54 -19.22 10.21 5.37
C PHE A 54 -18.30 11.41 5.58
N ASN A 55 -17.35 11.33 6.52
CA ASN A 55 -16.70 12.50 7.11
C ASN A 55 -15.35 12.89 6.50
N PHE A 56 -14.74 12.02 5.69
CA PHE A 56 -13.49 12.27 4.96
C PHE A 56 -13.56 11.61 3.59
N THR A 57 -13.37 12.41 2.54
CA THR A 57 -13.31 11.95 1.15
C THR A 57 -12.01 11.18 0.89
N SER A 58 -10.93 11.51 1.60
CA SER A 58 -9.63 10.85 1.47
C SER A 58 -9.66 9.38 1.93
N ILE A 59 -10.62 9.01 2.78
CA ILE A 59 -10.80 7.64 3.29
C ILE A 59 -11.50 6.73 2.25
N GLY A 60 -12.26 7.31 1.31
CA GLY A 60 -12.63 6.66 0.05
C GLY A 60 -13.98 7.05 -0.55
#